data_AF-A0A2N1UQM7-F1
#
_entry.id   AF-A0A2N1UQM7-F1
#
_cell.length_a   1.000
_cell.length_b   1.000
_cell.length_c   1.000
_cell.angle_alpha   90.00
_cell.angle_beta   90.00
_cell.angle_gamma   90.00
#
_symmetry.space_group_name_H-M   'P 1'
#
loop_
_entity.id
_entity.type
_entity.pdbx_description
1 polymer ?
#
loop_
_entity_poly.entity_id
_entity_poly.type
_entity_poly.pdbx_seq_one_letter_code
_entity_poly.pdbx_strand_id
1 'polypeptide(L)'
;MTNNWTDIGNASMVVVMGANPSENHPACMAHINRARDNGAKLVVIDPRKTRTAVQADKYIRIRPGTDIAFLNGVIRGIIERMESLPVGNSQRDKFYAFLNQTGTGAFYSDGDGTTPSVYSTAVAGNSKYTDARFIVEADGSDYKREAVKSDGTALVGGETADQIISNFPVKAANVFADDDTVYNRLKAHVEPYDKVTVADICDCSETDVQYMIDAWIENS
;
A
#
# COMPACT_ATOMS: atom_id res chain seq x y z
N MET A 1 1.52 8.17 -14.81
CA MET A 1 0.58 7.05 -14.59
C MET A 1 1.34 5.76 -14.74
N THR A 2 0.98 4.77 -13.94
CA THR A 2 1.62 3.45 -13.92
C THR A 2 0.81 2.39 -14.64
N ASN A 3 -0.49 2.62 -14.87
CA ASN A 3 -1.40 1.74 -15.62
C ASN A 3 -1.70 2.26 -17.04
N ASN A 4 -2.25 1.39 -17.90
CA ASN A 4 -2.70 1.79 -19.22
C ASN A 4 -4.05 2.51 -19.14
N TRP A 5 -4.25 3.54 -19.97
CA TRP A 5 -5.49 4.31 -20.04
C TRP A 5 -6.73 3.45 -20.32
N THR A 6 -6.56 2.37 -21.09
CA THR A 6 -7.63 1.42 -21.40
C THR A 6 -8.19 0.74 -20.16
N ASP A 7 -7.38 0.57 -19.12
CA ASP A 7 -7.77 -0.16 -17.91
C ASP A 7 -8.83 0.60 -17.11
N ILE A 8 -8.80 1.95 -17.18
CA ILE A 8 -9.80 2.80 -16.53
C ILE A 8 -11.21 2.47 -17.04
N GLY A 9 -11.36 2.16 -18.34
CA GLY A 9 -12.65 1.82 -18.95
C GLY A 9 -13.26 0.51 -18.45
N ASN A 10 -12.48 -0.34 -17.77
CA ASN A 10 -12.91 -1.61 -17.20
C ASN A 10 -13.18 -1.53 -15.69
N ALA A 11 -12.97 -0.36 -15.06
CA ALA A 11 -13.18 -0.20 -13.63
C ALA A 11 -14.68 -0.26 -13.28
N SER A 12 -15.02 -0.89 -12.15
CA SER A 12 -16.35 -0.85 -11.52
C SER A 12 -16.59 0.46 -10.75
N MET A 13 -15.50 1.11 -10.33
CA MET A 13 -15.52 2.38 -9.64
C MET A 13 -14.25 3.18 -9.96
N VAL A 14 -14.41 4.49 -10.14
CA VAL A 14 -13.31 5.43 -10.30
C VAL A 14 -13.37 6.44 -9.16
N VAL A 15 -12.31 6.50 -8.36
CA VAL A 15 -12.12 7.53 -7.33
C VAL A 15 -11.15 8.58 -7.87
N VAL A 16 -11.60 9.82 -7.93
CA VAL A 16 -10.77 10.98 -8.26
C VAL A 16 -10.58 11.78 -6.98
N MET A 17 -9.39 11.68 -6.37
CA MET A 17 -9.03 12.42 -5.17
C MET A 17 -7.98 13.48 -5.51
N GLY A 18 -8.27 14.75 -5.22
CA GLY A 18 -7.35 15.87 -5.45
C GLY A 18 -7.02 16.17 -6.93
N ALA A 19 -7.88 15.77 -7.87
CA ALA A 19 -7.66 15.94 -9.31
C ALA A 19 -8.92 16.40 -10.06
N ASN A 20 -8.73 16.97 -11.25
CA ASN A 20 -9.82 17.48 -12.11
C ASN A 20 -9.63 17.03 -13.58
N PRO A 21 -9.76 15.73 -13.88
CA PRO A 21 -9.54 15.17 -15.22
C PRO A 21 -10.42 15.82 -16.30
N SER A 22 -11.57 16.39 -15.95
CA SER A 22 -12.42 17.11 -16.90
C SER A 22 -11.75 18.37 -17.47
N GLU A 23 -10.78 18.95 -16.77
CA GLU A 23 -10.02 20.12 -17.25
C GLU A 23 -8.58 19.77 -17.62
N ASN A 24 -7.88 19.03 -16.76
CA ASN A 24 -6.44 18.82 -16.91
C ASN A 24 -6.07 17.55 -17.69
N HIS A 25 -6.98 16.58 -17.82
CA HIS A 25 -6.75 15.32 -18.54
C HIS A 25 -8.01 14.84 -19.28
N PRO A 26 -8.50 15.57 -20.30
CA PRO A 26 -9.75 15.23 -20.98
C PRO A 26 -9.73 13.83 -21.65
N ALA A 27 -8.55 13.35 -22.07
CA ALA A 27 -8.39 11.97 -22.56
C ALA A 27 -8.68 10.94 -21.45
N CYS A 28 -8.21 11.18 -20.21
CA CYS A 28 -8.59 10.37 -19.04
C CYS A 28 -10.10 10.37 -18.84
N MET A 29 -10.70 11.56 -18.87
CA MET A 29 -12.14 11.72 -18.66
C MET A 29 -12.96 10.93 -19.67
N ALA A 30 -12.50 10.79 -20.92
CA ALA A 30 -13.15 9.94 -21.91
C ALA A 30 -13.16 8.46 -21.50
N HIS A 31 -12.08 7.94 -20.91
CA HIS A 31 -12.03 6.58 -20.39
C HIS A 31 -12.88 6.41 -19.12
N ILE A 32 -12.90 7.42 -18.23
CA ILE A 32 -13.78 7.45 -17.07
C ILE A 32 -15.24 7.40 -17.52
N ASN A 33 -15.64 8.21 -18.50
CA ASN A 33 -16.99 8.19 -19.03
C ASN A 33 -17.35 6.85 -19.66
N ARG A 34 -16.41 6.21 -20.37
CA ARG A 34 -16.62 4.84 -20.88
C ARG A 34 -16.87 3.83 -19.77
N ALA A 35 -16.13 3.92 -18.66
CA ALA A 35 -16.37 3.07 -17.49
C ALA A 35 -17.78 3.32 -16.92
N ARG A 36 -18.19 4.59 -16.84
CA ARG A 36 -19.53 4.98 -16.37
C ARG A 36 -20.65 4.49 -17.29
N ASP A 37 -20.45 4.52 -18.60
CA ASP A 37 -21.38 3.93 -19.58
C ASP A 37 -21.55 2.42 -19.36
N ASN A 38 -20.53 1.75 -18.81
CA ASN A 38 -20.57 0.34 -18.40
C ASN A 38 -21.10 0.11 -16.97
N GLY A 39 -21.58 1.16 -16.29
CA GLY A 39 -22.15 1.09 -14.94
C GLY A 39 -21.18 1.44 -13.80
N ALA A 40 -19.97 1.93 -14.11
CA ALA A 40 -19.03 2.32 -13.07
C ALA A 40 -19.47 3.57 -12.30
N LYS A 41 -19.19 3.61 -10.99
CA LYS A 41 -19.42 4.81 -10.17
C LYS A 41 -18.22 5.76 -10.25
N LEU A 42 -18.47 7.05 -10.44
CA LEU A 42 -17.47 8.12 -10.30
C LEU A 42 -17.63 8.81 -8.96
N VAL A 43 -16.62 8.70 -8.10
CA VAL A 43 -16.57 9.41 -6.81
C VAL A 43 -15.45 10.43 -6.85
N VAL A 44 -15.75 11.67 -6.44
CA VAL A 44 -14.78 12.77 -6.41
C VAL A 44 -14.60 13.26 -4.98
N ILE A 45 -13.36 13.29 -4.52
CA ILE A 45 -12.97 13.77 -3.19
C ILE A 45 -12.05 14.97 -3.39
N ASP A 46 -12.56 16.17 -3.15
CA ASP A 46 -11.81 17.42 -3.36
C ASP A 46 -12.39 18.53 -2.46
N PRO A 47 -11.56 19.44 -1.92
CA PRO A 47 -12.05 20.62 -1.19
C PRO A 47 -12.91 21.57 -2.04
N ARG A 48 -12.77 21.52 -3.37
CA ARG A 48 -13.47 22.36 -4.34
C ARG A 48 -14.41 21.50 -5.19
N LYS A 49 -15.59 22.04 -5.48
CA LYS A 49 -16.51 21.44 -6.45
C LYS A 49 -16.03 21.72 -7.88
N THR A 50 -15.08 20.92 -8.35
CA THR A 50 -14.47 21.00 -9.70
C THR A 50 -15.44 20.56 -10.81
N ARG A 51 -15.06 20.76 -12.09
CA ARG A 51 -15.86 20.28 -13.24
C ARG A 51 -15.98 18.76 -13.27
N THR A 52 -14.99 18.03 -12.75
CA THR A 52 -15.13 16.57 -12.53
C THR A 52 -16.11 16.28 -11.40
N ALA A 53 -16.05 17.00 -10.27
CA ALA A 53 -17.00 16.82 -9.16
C ALA A 53 -18.46 17.04 -9.56
N VAL A 54 -18.73 17.96 -10.50
CA VAL A 54 -20.09 18.21 -11.02
C VAL A 54 -20.66 17.00 -11.76
N GLN A 55 -19.81 16.19 -12.39
CA GLN A 55 -20.21 15.00 -13.15
C GLN A 55 -20.22 13.72 -12.30
N ALA A 56 -19.74 13.78 -11.06
CA ALA A 56 -19.59 12.62 -10.19
C ALA A 56 -20.93 12.13 -9.62
N ASP A 57 -21.03 10.82 -9.41
CA ASP A 57 -22.16 10.19 -8.73
C ASP A 57 -22.16 10.52 -7.24
N LYS A 58 -20.96 10.64 -6.65
CA LYS A 58 -20.76 11.15 -5.28
C LYS A 58 -19.63 12.18 -5.27
N TYR A 59 -19.89 13.32 -4.65
CA TYR A 59 -18.87 14.31 -4.31
C TYR A 59 -18.74 14.39 -2.78
N ILE A 60 -17.51 14.26 -2.30
CA ILE A 60 -17.17 14.39 -0.88
C ILE A 60 -16.24 15.58 -0.75
N ARG A 61 -16.68 16.57 0.00
CA ARG A 61 -15.87 17.74 0.31
C ARG A 61 -15.09 17.46 1.58
N ILE A 62 -13.76 17.54 1.49
CA ILE A 62 -12.87 17.49 2.65
C ILE A 62 -12.13 18.81 2.82
N ARG A 63 -11.65 19.08 4.03
CA ARG A 63 -10.75 20.18 4.35
C ARG A 63 -9.43 20.00 3.56
N PRO A 64 -8.85 21.06 2.99
CA PRO A 64 -7.57 20.95 2.29
C PRO A 64 -6.47 20.35 3.20
N GLY A 65 -5.75 19.35 2.69
CA GLY A 65 -4.61 18.73 3.38
C GLY A 65 -4.99 17.64 4.39
N THR A 66 -6.26 17.21 4.45
CA THR A 66 -6.72 16.15 5.36
C THR A 66 -6.96 14.81 4.66
N ASP A 67 -6.48 14.66 3.42
CA ASP A 67 -6.62 13.46 2.60
C ASP A 67 -6.09 12.20 3.32
N ILE A 68 -4.96 12.32 4.02
CA ILE A 68 -4.36 11.21 4.78
C ILE A 68 -5.28 10.77 5.93
N ALA A 69 -5.88 11.71 6.66
CA ALA A 69 -6.81 11.37 7.74
C ALA A 69 -8.06 10.67 7.18
N PHE A 70 -8.58 11.15 6.05
CA PHE A 70 -9.69 10.52 5.35
C PHE A 70 -9.35 9.08 4.94
N LEU A 71 -8.20 8.87 4.29
CA LEU A 71 -7.74 7.56 3.86
C LEU A 71 -7.46 6.62 5.05
N ASN A 72 -6.89 7.12 6.14
CA ASN A 72 -6.69 6.32 7.36
C ASN A 72 -8.02 5.84 7.95
N GLY A 73 -9.06 6.67 7.94
CA GLY A 73 -10.41 6.26 8.32
C GLY A 73 -10.97 5.16 7.42
N VAL A 74 -10.77 5.28 6.11
CA VAL A 74 -11.20 4.26 5.15
C VAL A 74 -10.45 2.94 5.35
N ILE A 75 -9.12 2.99 5.53
CA ILE A 75 -8.28 1.83 5.81
C ILE A 75 -8.73 1.13 7.09
N ARG A 76 -8.99 1.89 8.16
CA ARG A 76 -9.52 1.35 9.42
C ARG A 76 -10.83 0.59 9.18
N GLY A 77 -11.78 1.18 8.47
CA GLY A 77 -13.06 0.53 8.16
C GLY A 77 -12.91 -0.75 7.33
N ILE A 78 -11.98 -0.77 6.37
CA ILE A 78 -11.66 -1.98 5.59
C ILE A 78 -11.06 -3.07 6.50
N ILE A 79 -10.13 -2.71 7.39
CA ILE A 79 -9.53 -3.65 8.35
C ILE A 79 -10.60 -4.25 9.26
N GLU A 80 -11.47 -3.42 9.86
CA GLU A 80 -12.57 -3.86 10.71
C GLU A 80 -13.50 -4.83 9.95
N ARG A 81 -13.84 -4.50 8.70
CA ARG A 81 -14.68 -5.37 7.87
C ARG A 81 -13.99 -6.69 7.56
N MET A 82 -12.71 -6.66 7.20
CA MET A 82 -11.93 -7.85 6.87
C MET A 82 -11.80 -8.80 8.08
N GLU A 83 -11.60 -8.26 9.28
CA GLU A 83 -11.52 -9.05 10.52
C GLU A 83 -12.89 -9.61 10.96
N SER A 84 -13.98 -8.93 10.63
CA SER A 84 -15.35 -9.40 10.91
C SER A 84 -15.75 -10.65 10.13
N LEU A 85 -15.07 -10.92 9.00
CA LEU A 85 -15.39 -12.03 8.11
C LEU A 85 -14.69 -13.34 8.56
N PRO A 86 -15.39 -14.48 8.49
CA PRO A 86 -14.78 -15.78 8.79
C PRO A 86 -13.67 -16.08 7.78
N VAL A 87 -12.51 -16.50 8.28
CA VAL A 87 -11.36 -16.89 7.46
C VAL A 87 -11.59 -18.28 6.89
N GLY A 88 -11.90 -18.36 5.60
CA GLY A 88 -11.73 -19.60 4.84
C GLY A 88 -10.42 -19.66 4.07
N ASN A 89 -9.67 -18.55 4.00
CA ASN A 89 -8.60 -18.36 3.03
C ASN A 89 -7.27 -18.03 3.74
N SER A 90 -6.29 -18.92 3.57
CA SER A 90 -4.94 -18.82 4.18
C SER A 90 -4.13 -17.60 3.74
N GLN A 91 -4.62 -16.86 2.74
CA GLN A 91 -4.02 -15.61 2.28
C GLN A 91 -4.05 -14.54 3.37
N ARG A 92 -5.11 -14.43 4.18
CA ARG A 92 -5.19 -13.43 5.26
C ARG A 92 -4.13 -13.66 6.33
N ASP A 93 -3.86 -14.92 6.66
CA ASP A 93 -2.92 -15.29 7.73
C ASP A 93 -1.46 -15.05 7.34
N LYS A 94 -1.17 -14.94 6.03
CA LYS A 94 0.18 -14.75 5.49
C LYS A 94 0.42 -13.35 4.92
N PHE A 95 -0.63 -12.55 4.75
CA PHE A 95 -0.55 -11.21 4.16
C PHE A 95 0.10 -10.22 5.13
N TYR A 96 1.28 -9.69 4.80
CA TYR A 96 2.06 -8.78 5.65
C TYR A 96 2.47 -9.33 7.03
N ALA A 97 2.70 -10.64 7.16
CA ALA A 97 3.29 -11.26 8.35
C ALA A 97 4.78 -10.89 8.60
N PHE A 98 5.32 -9.94 7.86
CA PHE A 98 6.68 -9.42 8.04
C PHE A 98 6.76 -8.65 9.36
N LEU A 99 7.82 -8.89 10.12
CA LEU A 99 8.09 -8.12 11.33
C LEU A 99 8.73 -6.78 10.97
N ASN A 100 8.23 -5.70 11.55
CA ASN A 100 8.71 -4.34 11.34
C ASN A 100 9.93 -4.03 12.22
N GLN A 101 9.90 -4.51 13.47
CA GLN A 101 10.93 -4.26 14.46
C GLN A 101 11.25 -5.56 15.20
N THR A 102 12.46 -5.61 15.75
CA THR A 102 12.84 -6.57 16.78
C THR A 102 12.01 -6.29 18.04
N GLY A 103 11.85 -7.29 18.92
CA GLY A 103 11.14 -7.13 20.20
C GLY A 103 11.74 -6.11 21.17
N THR A 104 12.81 -5.40 20.80
CA THR A 104 13.41 -4.27 21.52
C THR A 104 13.14 -2.90 20.86
N GLY A 105 12.35 -2.85 19.79
CA GLY A 105 11.95 -1.63 19.09
C GLY A 105 12.92 -1.12 18.02
N ALA A 106 14.04 -1.83 17.78
CA ALA A 106 14.94 -1.53 16.68
C ALA A 106 14.41 -2.12 15.36
N PHE A 107 14.42 -1.33 14.29
CA PHE A 107 14.12 -1.82 12.93
C PHE A 107 15.13 -2.87 12.51
N TYR A 108 14.68 -3.90 11.79
CA TYR A 108 15.59 -4.85 11.15
C TYR A 108 16.46 -4.11 10.13
N SER A 109 17.78 -4.17 10.33
CA SER A 109 18.77 -3.68 9.37
C SER A 109 19.34 -4.83 8.55
N ASP A 110 19.78 -4.52 7.33
CA ASP A 110 20.59 -5.43 6.52
C ASP A 110 21.96 -5.66 7.18
N GLY A 111 22.09 -6.74 7.94
CA GLY A 111 23.33 -7.01 8.67
C GLY A 111 23.47 -8.44 9.16
N ASP A 112 24.72 -8.92 9.17
CA ASP A 112 25.21 -10.27 9.56
C ASP A 112 24.91 -10.70 11.00
N GLY A 113 24.03 -9.98 11.70
CA GLY A 113 23.67 -10.27 13.10
C GLY A 113 24.80 -10.02 14.10
N THR A 114 25.97 -9.54 13.67
CA THR A 114 27.11 -9.24 14.55
C THR A 114 27.74 -7.87 14.31
N THR A 115 27.50 -7.26 13.15
CA THR A 115 28.06 -5.95 12.79
C THR A 115 26.96 -5.05 12.21
N PRO A 116 26.74 -3.83 12.73
CA PRO A 116 25.87 -2.86 12.07
C PRO A 116 26.41 -2.56 10.66
N SER A 117 25.54 -2.25 9.69
CA SER A 117 25.99 -1.65 8.44
C SER A 117 26.64 -0.30 8.77
N VAL A 118 27.96 -0.31 8.92
CA VAL A 118 28.72 0.88 9.23
C VAL A 118 28.67 1.74 7.97
N TYR A 119 28.07 2.92 8.05
CA TYR A 119 28.33 4.02 7.12
C TYR A 119 29.83 4.31 7.14
N SER A 120 30.62 3.55 6.38
CA SER A 120 32.04 3.80 6.24
C SER A 120 32.41 3.75 4.77
N THR A 121 32.88 4.91 4.32
CA THR A 121 33.27 5.29 2.96
C THR A 121 32.13 5.44 1.96
N ALA A 122 32.06 6.63 1.38
CA ALA A 122 31.13 6.97 0.31
C ALA A 122 31.25 5.92 -0.81
N VAL A 123 30.21 5.09 -0.97
CA VAL A 123 30.02 4.33 -2.18
C VAL A 123 29.72 5.34 -3.27
N ALA A 124 30.69 5.55 -4.16
CA ALA A 124 30.50 6.37 -5.34
C ALA A 124 29.47 5.67 -6.24
N GLY A 125 28.24 6.17 -6.21
CA GLY A 125 27.14 5.66 -7.02
C GLY A 125 26.04 5.05 -6.17
N ASN A 126 25.09 5.90 -5.77
CA ASN A 126 23.67 5.67 -5.53
C ASN A 126 23.26 4.33 -4.89
N SER A 127 22.44 4.37 -3.83
CA SER A 127 21.62 3.23 -3.41
C SER A 127 20.91 2.64 -4.63
N LYS A 128 21.45 1.53 -5.17
CA LYS A 128 20.85 0.83 -6.30
C LYS A 128 19.69 0.05 -5.71
N TYR A 129 18.49 0.59 -5.89
CA TYR A 129 17.18 -0.03 -5.70
C TYR A 129 17.26 -1.49 -5.25
N THR A 130 16.97 -1.68 -3.97
CA THR A 130 16.62 -2.98 -3.37
C THR A 130 15.81 -3.82 -4.34
N ASP A 131 16.20 -5.08 -4.49
CA ASP A 131 15.45 -6.09 -5.25
C ASP A 131 13.96 -5.95 -4.96
N ALA A 132 13.14 -5.71 -5.98
CA ALA A 132 11.69 -5.56 -5.79
C ALA A 132 11.00 -6.88 -5.42
N ARG A 133 11.76 -7.96 -5.22
CA ARG A 133 11.28 -9.29 -4.88
C ARG A 133 11.82 -9.68 -3.51
N PHE A 134 10.95 -9.65 -2.50
CA PHE A 134 11.17 -10.29 -1.20
C PHE A 134 11.11 -11.81 -1.37
N ILE A 135 12.18 -12.41 -1.92
CA ILE A 135 12.29 -13.86 -2.08
C ILE A 135 12.75 -14.43 -0.74
N VAL A 136 12.06 -15.46 -0.26
CA VAL A 136 12.44 -16.27 0.89
C VAL A 136 12.42 -17.71 0.42
N GLU A 137 13.38 -18.51 0.86
CA GLU A 137 13.40 -19.94 0.54
C GLU A 137 12.16 -20.64 1.12
N ALA A 138 11.81 -21.81 0.56
CA ALA A 138 10.61 -22.55 0.98
C ALA A 138 10.62 -22.96 2.46
N ASP A 139 11.81 -23.02 3.07
CA ASP A 139 12.04 -23.33 4.48
C ASP A 139 12.03 -22.08 5.40
N GLY A 140 11.85 -20.88 4.84
CA GLY A 140 11.87 -19.62 5.58
C GLY A 140 13.25 -19.02 5.78
N SER A 141 14.31 -19.64 5.24
CA SER A 141 15.67 -19.11 5.29
C SER A 141 15.93 -18.01 4.27
N ASP A 142 16.97 -17.23 4.54
CA ASP A 142 17.34 -16.06 3.73
C ASP A 142 17.70 -16.46 2.29
N TYR A 143 17.12 -15.76 1.32
CA TYR A 143 17.41 -15.99 -0.11
C TYR A 143 18.85 -15.58 -0.43
N LYS A 144 19.66 -16.55 -0.87
CA LYS A 144 20.97 -16.27 -1.42
C LYS A 144 20.82 -15.84 -2.87
N ARG A 145 21.22 -14.61 -3.22
CA ARG A 145 21.28 -14.16 -4.62
C ARG A 145 22.20 -15.10 -5.42
N GLU A 146 21.62 -15.96 -6.24
CA GLU A 146 22.38 -16.72 -7.22
C GLU A 146 22.66 -15.82 -8.43
N ALA A 147 23.80 -15.12 -8.40
CA ALA A 147 24.32 -14.46 -9.58
C ALA A 147 25.11 -15.50 -10.41
N VAL A 148 24.38 -16.29 -11.19
CA VAL A 148 24.97 -17.24 -12.13
C VAL A 148 25.22 -16.52 -13.45
N LYS A 149 26.44 -16.59 -13.99
CA LYS A 149 26.72 -16.14 -15.36
C LYS A 149 25.85 -16.93 -16.34
N SER A 150 25.72 -16.43 -17.58
CA SER A 150 25.00 -17.14 -18.66
C SER A 150 25.54 -18.54 -18.97
N ASP A 151 26.72 -18.88 -18.45
CA ASP A 151 27.39 -20.18 -18.59
C ASP A 151 27.22 -21.12 -17.38
N GLY A 152 26.43 -20.74 -16.37
CA GLY A 152 26.21 -21.57 -15.18
C GLY A 152 27.27 -21.41 -14.07
N THR A 153 28.27 -20.54 -14.23
CA THR A 153 29.32 -20.32 -13.21
C THR A 153 29.00 -19.17 -12.26
N ALA A 154 29.46 -19.26 -11.00
CA ALA A 154 29.30 -18.19 -10.03
C ALA A 154 30.04 -16.90 -10.45
N LEU A 155 29.39 -15.75 -10.32
CA LEU A 155 30.04 -14.45 -10.45
C LEU A 155 30.99 -14.21 -9.27
N VAL A 156 32.28 -14.50 -9.45
CA VAL A 156 33.34 -14.18 -8.48
C VAL A 156 33.81 -12.74 -8.72
N GLY A 157 33.52 -11.84 -7.78
CA GLY A 157 34.05 -10.46 -7.77
C GLY A 157 33.20 -9.43 -8.52
N GLY A 158 32.28 -8.79 -7.81
CA GLY A 158 31.53 -7.61 -8.21
C GLY A 158 30.83 -7.01 -6.99
N GLU A 159 30.36 -5.76 -7.05
CA GLU A 159 29.70 -5.02 -5.93
C GLU A 159 28.48 -5.75 -5.33
N THR A 160 28.03 -6.86 -5.93
CA THR A 160 26.89 -7.67 -5.51
C THR A 160 27.20 -9.18 -5.42
N ALA A 161 28.47 -9.58 -5.51
CA ALA A 161 28.88 -10.98 -5.42
C ALA A 161 29.02 -11.42 -3.96
N ASP A 162 28.46 -12.59 -3.61
CA ASP A 162 28.63 -13.29 -2.31
C ASP A 162 28.21 -12.53 -1.04
N GLN A 163 27.28 -11.58 -1.13
CA GLN A 163 26.68 -10.97 0.06
C GLN A 163 25.51 -11.81 0.58
N ILE A 164 25.66 -12.37 1.78
CA ILE A 164 24.55 -12.96 2.54
C ILE A 164 23.74 -11.79 3.10
N ILE A 165 22.49 -11.64 2.66
CA ILE A 165 21.51 -10.79 3.34
C ILE A 165 20.95 -11.63 4.48
N SER A 166 21.45 -11.43 5.68
CA SER A 166 20.94 -12.12 6.87
C SER A 166 19.94 -11.26 7.64
N ASN A 167 19.04 -11.92 8.37
CA ASN A 167 18.01 -11.28 9.21
C ASN A 167 16.97 -10.45 8.44
N PHE A 168 16.79 -10.73 7.14
CA PHE A 168 15.80 -10.03 6.34
C PHE A 168 15.28 -10.87 5.17
N PRO A 169 13.96 -11.09 5.04
CA PRO A 169 12.87 -10.56 5.86
C PRO A 169 12.37 -11.56 6.93
N VAL A 170 12.36 -11.16 8.21
CA VAL A 170 11.80 -11.98 9.30
C VAL A 170 10.27 -11.98 9.25
N LYS A 171 9.67 -13.17 9.33
CA LYS A 171 8.21 -13.36 9.31
C LYS A 171 7.74 -14.00 10.61
N ALA A 172 6.60 -13.55 11.12
CA ALA A 172 5.84 -14.25 12.14
C ALA A 172 5.19 -15.52 11.56
N ALA A 173 4.78 -16.45 12.42
CA ALA A 173 4.08 -17.68 11.99
C ALA A 173 2.78 -17.35 11.23
N ASN A 174 2.11 -16.27 11.62
CA ASN A 174 1.01 -15.64 10.91
C ASN A 174 0.89 -14.18 11.37
N VAL A 175 0.01 -13.42 10.72
CA VAL A 175 -0.25 -12.00 11.02
C VAL A 175 -0.64 -11.73 12.48
N PHE A 176 -1.31 -12.67 13.15
CA PHE A 176 -1.78 -12.51 14.53
C PHE A 176 -0.83 -13.10 15.57
N ALA A 177 0.29 -13.69 15.14
CA ALA A 177 1.24 -14.34 16.05
C ALA A 177 2.18 -13.35 16.75
N ASP A 178 2.29 -12.12 16.25
CA ASP A 178 3.18 -11.08 16.78
C ASP A 178 2.62 -9.68 16.53
N ASP A 179 2.66 -8.81 17.54
CA ASP A 179 2.20 -7.41 17.48
C ASP A 179 3.10 -6.54 16.59
N ASP A 180 4.34 -6.96 16.33
CA ASP A 180 5.32 -6.27 15.48
C ASP A 180 5.17 -6.57 14.00
N THR A 181 4.17 -7.37 13.61
CA THR A 181 3.87 -7.53 12.18
C THR A 181 3.48 -6.18 11.57
N VAL A 182 3.88 -5.96 10.31
CA VAL A 182 3.53 -4.75 9.54
C VAL A 182 2.03 -4.50 9.58
N TYR A 183 1.22 -5.56 9.50
CA TYR A 183 -0.23 -5.46 9.61
C TYR A 183 -0.68 -4.95 10.99
N ASN A 184 -0.21 -5.53 12.09
CA ASN A 184 -0.62 -5.10 13.44
C ASN A 184 -0.15 -3.68 13.76
N ARG A 185 1.04 -3.29 13.27
CA ARG A 185 1.52 -1.90 13.37
C ARG A 185 0.67 -0.93 12.54
N LEU A 186 0.26 -1.31 11.33
CA LEU A 186 -0.68 -0.51 10.53
C LEU A 186 -2.04 -0.38 11.23
N LYS A 187 -2.57 -1.48 11.77
CA LYS A 187 -3.82 -1.49 12.53
C LYS A 187 -3.74 -0.54 13.74
N ALA A 188 -2.65 -0.59 14.51
CA ALA A 188 -2.41 0.32 15.62
C ALA A 188 -2.29 1.79 15.15
N HIS A 189 -1.69 2.03 13.99
CA HIS A 189 -1.56 3.38 13.43
C HIS A 189 -2.91 3.99 13.03
N VAL A 190 -3.80 3.19 12.44
CA VAL A 190 -5.11 3.68 11.98
C VAL A 190 -6.20 3.63 13.05
N GLU A 191 -5.94 3.00 14.20
CA GLU A 191 -6.89 2.87 15.31
C GLU A 191 -7.49 4.21 15.74
N PRO A 192 -6.73 5.32 15.88
CA PRO A 192 -7.31 6.61 16.30
C PRO A 192 -8.26 7.26 15.28
N TYR A 193 -8.32 6.75 14.05
CA TYR A 193 -9.08 7.36 12.95
C TYR A 193 -10.50 6.76 12.84
N ASP A 194 -11.30 6.80 13.92
CA ASP A 194 -12.73 6.47 13.79
C ASP A 194 -13.45 7.48 12.89
N LYS A 195 -14.65 7.11 12.43
CA LYS A 195 -15.48 7.96 11.57
C LYS A 195 -15.74 9.34 12.16
N VAL A 196 -15.96 9.43 13.47
CA VAL A 196 -16.24 10.69 14.17
C VAL A 196 -15.03 11.62 14.12
N THR A 197 -13.86 11.09 14.46
CA THR A 197 -12.58 11.80 14.46
C THR A 197 -12.19 12.21 13.05
N VAL A 198 -12.37 11.32 12.07
CA VAL A 198 -12.07 11.60 10.66
C VAL A 198 -13.00 12.67 10.11
N ALA A 199 -14.30 12.60 10.42
CA ALA A 199 -15.29 13.60 10.04
C ALA A 199 -14.93 14.99 10.61
N ASP A 200 -14.50 15.06 11.88
CA ASP A 200 -14.05 16.30 12.52
C ASP A 200 -12.78 16.87 11.89
N ILE A 201 -11.75 16.04 11.69
CA ILE A 201 -10.48 16.46 11.06
C ILE A 201 -10.75 16.97 9.64
N CYS A 202 -11.53 16.21 8.87
CA CYS A 202 -11.76 16.46 7.45
C CYS A 202 -12.90 17.44 7.17
N ASP A 203 -13.65 17.89 8.17
CA ASP A 203 -14.84 18.74 7.99
C ASP A 203 -15.83 18.14 6.97
N CYS A 204 -16.04 16.82 7.08
CA CYS A 204 -16.97 16.06 6.23
C CYS A 204 -17.95 15.27 7.10
N SER A 205 -18.96 14.65 6.49
CA SER A 205 -19.92 13.85 7.26
C SER A 205 -19.41 12.44 7.53
N GLU A 206 -19.79 11.84 8.66
CA GLU A 206 -19.51 10.43 8.95
C GLU A 206 -20.10 9.49 7.89
N THR A 207 -21.23 9.88 7.28
CA THR A 207 -21.87 9.12 6.21
C THR A 207 -21.07 9.17 4.91
N ASP A 208 -20.28 10.22 4.67
CA ASP A 208 -19.35 10.26 3.54
C ASP A 208 -18.18 9.30 3.75
N VAL A 209 -17.64 9.23 4.97
CA VAL A 209 -16.58 8.28 5.33
C VAL A 209 -17.10 6.84 5.20
N GLN A 210 -18.28 6.56 5.77
CA GLN A 210 -18.92 5.25 5.69
C GLN A 210 -19.23 4.87 4.23
N TYR A 211 -19.76 5.79 3.43
CA TYR A 211 -20.00 5.56 2.01
C TYR A 211 -18.73 5.13 1.28
N MET A 212 -17.58 5.77 1.55
CA MET A 212 -16.33 5.39 0.90
C MET A 212 -15.83 4.02 1.33
N ILE A 213 -15.98 3.67 2.62
CA ILE A 213 -15.65 2.32 3.11
C ILE A 213 -16.48 1.29 2.36
N ASP A 214 -17.81 1.46 2.33
CA ASP A 214 -18.73 0.52 1.71
C ASP A 214 -18.49 0.43 0.19
N ALA A 215 -18.38 1.59 -0.48
CA ALA A 215 -18.17 1.63 -1.92
C ALA A 215 -16.86 0.97 -2.35
N TRP A 216 -15.78 1.14 -1.59
CA TRP A 216 -14.52 0.48 -1.93
C TRP A 216 -14.62 -1.03 -1.77
N ILE A 217 -15.26 -1.51 -0.70
CA ILE A 217 -15.42 -2.94 -0.40
C ILE A 217 -16.37 -3.62 -1.40
N GLU A 218 -17.43 -2.93 -1.82
CA GLU A 218 -18.38 -3.45 -2.81
C GLU A 218 -17.79 -3.55 -4.22
N ASN A 219 -16.75 -2.77 -4.52
CA ASN A 219 -16.15 -2.65 -5.86
C ASN A 219 -14.74 -3.25 -5.96
N SER A 220 -14.24 -3.88 -4.89
CA SER A 220 -12.94 -4.58 -4.82
C SER A 220 -13.01 -6.03 -5.25
#